data_AF-A0A651GMN4-F1
#
_entry.id   AF-A0A651GMN4-F1
#
_cell.length_a   1.000
_cell.length_b   1.000
_cell.length_c   1.000
_cell.angle_alpha   90.00
_cell.angle_beta   90.00
_cell.angle_gamma   90.00
#
_symmetry.space_group_name_H-M   'P 1'
#
loop_
_entity.id
_entity.type
_entity.pdbx_description
1 polymer ?
#
loop_
_entity_poly.entity_id
_entity_poly.type
_entity_poly.pdbx_seq_one_letter_code
_entity_poly.pdbx_strand_id
1 'polypeptide(L)'
;MARNASSKPVTPDQRIRDLRKEFRSFDGEEPGPERAARLAGFTRAAHLERQLNMAMHTAALCLEDDPDAPELLVAAYAADEGDEEARLAALSDLVDLARYLDRPEVKDAAMELLREGARTWVLAADEGERRYRLRTVQSLTTVAVADEIRDELDRQH
;
A
#
# COMPACT_ATOMS: atom_id res chain seq x y z
N MET A 1 -29.66 -15.92 -24.43
CA MET A 1 -29.99 -15.20 -23.19
C MET A 1 -28.73 -14.54 -22.67
N ALA A 2 -28.52 -13.25 -22.95
CA ALA A 2 -27.39 -12.49 -22.41
C ALA A 2 -27.82 -11.92 -21.06
N ARG A 3 -27.22 -12.40 -19.96
CA ARG A 3 -27.37 -11.77 -18.65
C ARG A 3 -26.46 -10.55 -18.64
N ASN A 4 -27.05 -9.37 -18.83
CA ASN A 4 -26.41 -8.11 -18.48
C ASN A 4 -26.17 -8.10 -16.97
N ALA A 5 -24.95 -8.41 -16.54
CA ALA A 5 -24.49 -8.07 -15.21
C ALA A 5 -24.29 -6.55 -15.18
N SER A 6 -25.38 -5.82 -15.00
CA SER A 6 -25.35 -4.40 -14.64
C SER A 6 -24.91 -4.31 -13.18
N SER A 7 -23.61 -4.50 -12.94
CA SER A 7 -23.00 -4.27 -11.64
C SER A 7 -22.95 -2.76 -11.43
N LYS A 8 -23.98 -2.24 -10.75
CA LYS A 8 -23.95 -0.85 -10.26
C LYS A 8 -22.65 -0.64 -9.47
N PRO A 9 -21.99 0.52 -9.61
CA PRO A 9 -20.81 0.84 -8.82
C PRO A 9 -21.13 0.67 -7.33
N VAL A 10 -20.28 -0.05 -6.61
CA VAL A 10 -20.45 -0.25 -5.17
C VAL A 10 -20.20 1.09 -4.47
N THR A 11 -21.16 1.52 -3.64
CA THR A 11 -21.02 2.79 -2.91
C THR A 11 -19.96 2.67 -1.80
N PRO A 12 -19.33 3.79 -1.36
CA PRO A 12 -18.40 3.77 -0.24
C PRO A 12 -18.97 3.10 1.03
N ASP A 13 -20.24 3.41 1.37
CA ASP A 13 -20.92 2.80 2.52
C ASP A 13 -21.07 1.27 2.41
N GLN A 14 -21.23 0.77 1.19
CA GLN A 14 -21.31 -0.67 0.96
C GLN A 14 -19.93 -1.31 1.10
N ARG A 15 -18.86 -0.69 0.57
CA ARG A 15 -17.48 -1.19 0.74
C ARG A 15 -17.09 -1.30 2.21
N ILE A 16 -17.36 -0.27 3.02
CA ILE A 16 -17.08 -0.29 4.47
C ILE A 16 -17.89 -1.39 5.19
N ARG A 17 -19.15 -1.58 4.81
CA ARG A 17 -20.00 -2.64 5.40
C ARG A 17 -19.47 -4.03 5.06
N ASP A 18 -19.07 -4.23 3.82
CA ASP A 18 -18.54 -5.50 3.32
C ASP A 18 -17.20 -5.80 4.01
N LEU A 19 -16.31 -4.80 4.16
CA LEU A 19 -15.08 -4.92 4.95
C LEU A 19 -15.38 -5.34 6.39
N ARG A 20 -16.35 -4.72 7.09
CA ARG A 20 -16.72 -5.12 8.46
C ARG A 20 -17.32 -6.53 8.56
N LYS A 21 -17.89 -7.04 7.47
CA LYS A 21 -18.43 -8.41 7.42
C LYS A 21 -17.30 -9.41 7.25
N GLU A 22 -16.39 -9.15 6.32
CA GLU A 22 -15.21 -9.96 6.07
C GLU A 22 -14.22 -9.93 7.25
N PHE A 23 -14.06 -8.78 7.92
CA PHE A 23 -13.26 -8.68 9.13
C PHE A 23 -13.68 -9.72 10.18
N ARG A 24 -15.00 -9.89 10.37
CA ARG A 24 -15.57 -10.85 11.32
C ARG A 24 -15.39 -12.31 10.92
N SER A 25 -15.12 -12.64 9.65
CA SER A 25 -14.85 -14.04 9.29
C SER A 25 -13.48 -14.51 9.77
N PHE A 26 -12.50 -13.60 9.91
CA PHE A 26 -11.15 -13.97 10.36
C PHE A 26 -11.08 -14.45 11.82
N ASP A 27 -12.05 -14.08 12.67
CA ASP A 27 -12.09 -14.48 14.08
C ASP A 27 -12.27 -15.99 14.28
N GLY A 28 -12.87 -16.68 13.31
CA GLY A 28 -13.16 -18.11 13.37
C GLY A 28 -12.20 -19.00 12.57
N GLU A 29 -11.19 -18.40 11.93
CA GLU A 29 -10.24 -19.10 11.07
C GLU A 29 -8.97 -19.47 11.85
N GLU A 30 -8.40 -20.64 11.55
CA GLU A 30 -7.12 -21.05 12.14
C GLU A 30 -5.97 -20.20 11.59
N PRO A 31 -5.01 -19.77 12.44
CA PRO A 31 -3.78 -19.12 12.00
C PRO A 31 -2.98 -19.96 11.02
N GLY A 32 -2.38 -19.30 10.03
CA GLY A 32 -1.47 -19.94 9.07
C GLY A 32 -1.31 -19.14 7.77
N PRO A 33 -0.49 -19.63 6.83
CA PRO A 33 -0.06 -18.89 5.64
C PRO A 33 -1.24 -18.41 4.77
N GLU A 34 -2.28 -19.24 4.61
CA GLU A 34 -3.45 -18.89 3.80
C GLU A 34 -4.31 -17.79 4.44
N ARG A 35 -4.37 -17.75 5.78
CA ARG A 35 -5.06 -16.69 6.52
C ARG A 35 -4.21 -15.41 6.50
N ALA A 36 -2.90 -15.52 6.71
CA ALA A 36 -1.97 -14.41 6.62
C ALA A 36 -2.03 -13.70 5.26
N ALA A 37 -2.03 -14.44 4.15
CA ALA A 37 -2.13 -13.86 2.80
C ALA A 37 -3.45 -13.09 2.59
N ARG A 38 -4.57 -13.62 3.08
CA ARG A 38 -5.87 -12.93 3.02
C ARG A 38 -5.91 -11.71 3.92
N LEU A 39 -5.35 -11.80 5.13
CA LEU A 39 -5.22 -10.67 6.06
C LEU A 39 -4.34 -9.55 5.47
N ALA A 40 -3.28 -9.87 4.73
CA ALA A 40 -2.44 -8.88 4.06
C ALA A 40 -3.23 -8.09 3.00
N GLY A 41 -3.96 -8.79 2.13
CA GLY A 41 -4.85 -8.16 1.14
C GLY A 41 -5.95 -7.33 1.79
N PHE A 42 -6.55 -7.85 2.86
CA PHE A 42 -7.58 -7.16 3.62
C PHE A 42 -7.07 -5.90 4.32
N THR A 43 -5.87 -5.97 4.91
CA THR A 43 -5.20 -4.84 5.55
C THR A 43 -5.10 -3.66 4.59
N ARG A 44 -4.62 -3.91 3.36
CA ARG A 44 -4.56 -2.88 2.32
C ARG A 44 -5.94 -2.33 1.99
N ALA A 45 -6.93 -3.21 1.77
CA ALA A 45 -8.29 -2.77 1.44
C ALA A 45 -8.90 -1.88 2.55
N ALA A 46 -8.68 -2.23 3.82
CA ALA A 46 -9.07 -1.41 4.96
C ALA A 46 -8.35 -0.04 4.97
N HIS A 47 -7.07 -0.01 4.62
CA HIS A 47 -6.30 1.23 4.52
C HIS A 47 -6.82 2.15 3.41
N LEU A 48 -7.13 1.60 2.23
CA LEU A 48 -7.72 2.34 1.10
C LEU A 48 -9.05 3.00 1.48
N GLU A 49 -9.89 2.32 2.26
CA GLU A 49 -11.16 2.85 2.78
C GLU A 49 -11.00 3.66 4.09
N ARG A 50 -9.76 4.06 4.43
CA ARG A 50 -9.39 4.86 5.60
C ARG A 50 -9.88 4.26 6.94
N GLN A 51 -10.03 2.94 7.01
CA GLN A 51 -10.37 2.20 8.24
C GLN A 51 -9.10 1.85 9.03
N LEU A 52 -8.36 2.86 9.50
CA LEU A 52 -7.00 2.69 10.06
C LEU A 52 -6.92 1.70 11.22
N ASN A 53 -7.89 1.72 12.15
CA ASN A 53 -7.92 0.75 13.26
C ASN A 53 -8.04 -0.69 12.78
N MET A 54 -8.81 -0.91 11.72
CA MET A 54 -9.01 -2.22 11.13
C MET A 54 -7.76 -2.68 10.38
N ALA A 55 -7.12 -1.78 9.63
CA ALA A 55 -5.85 -2.04 8.96
C ALA A 55 -4.75 -2.41 9.99
N MET A 56 -4.58 -1.63 11.06
CA MET A 56 -3.62 -1.94 12.13
C MET A 56 -3.87 -3.31 12.75
N HIS A 57 -5.12 -3.61 13.10
CA HIS A 57 -5.45 -4.88 13.74
C HIS A 57 -5.21 -6.07 12.81
N THR A 58 -5.62 -5.97 11.54
CA THR A 58 -5.44 -7.07 10.57
C THR A 58 -4.00 -7.24 10.13
N ALA A 59 -3.21 -6.17 10.08
CA ALA A 59 -1.76 -6.25 9.89
C ALA A 59 -1.07 -6.97 11.05
N ALA A 60 -1.45 -6.66 12.29
CA ALA A 60 -0.90 -7.34 13.46
C ALA A 60 -1.22 -8.83 13.44
N LEU A 61 -2.48 -9.21 13.17
CA LEU A 61 -2.86 -10.62 13.03
C LEU A 61 -2.11 -11.31 11.89
N CYS A 62 -1.96 -10.65 10.73
CA CYS A 62 -1.20 -11.17 9.59
C CYS A 62 0.23 -11.54 10.01
N LEU A 63 0.91 -10.63 10.69
CA LEU A 63 2.28 -10.80 11.15
C LEU A 63 2.46 -11.85 12.25
N GLU A 64 1.40 -12.17 12.99
CA GLU A 64 1.41 -13.22 14.02
C GLU A 64 1.14 -14.61 13.43
N ASP A 65 0.41 -14.68 12.31
CA ASP A 65 -0.05 -15.93 11.70
C ASP A 65 1.04 -16.70 10.97
N ASP A 66 2.02 -16.01 10.38
CA ASP A 66 3.00 -16.61 9.50
C ASP A 66 4.35 -15.88 9.53
N PRO A 67 5.49 -16.59 9.59
CA PRO A 67 6.82 -15.96 9.59
C PRO A 67 7.14 -15.20 8.29
N ASP A 68 6.54 -15.58 7.16
CA ASP A 68 6.72 -14.94 5.85
C ASP A 68 5.70 -13.81 5.63
N ALA A 69 4.83 -13.53 6.62
CA ALA A 69 3.85 -12.45 6.57
C ALA A 69 4.38 -11.04 6.24
N PRO A 70 5.61 -10.64 6.66
CA PRO A 70 6.20 -9.38 6.21
C PRO A 70 6.22 -9.25 4.67
N GLU A 71 6.60 -10.31 3.96
CA GLU A 71 6.64 -10.33 2.49
C GLU A 71 5.24 -10.26 1.90
N LEU A 72 4.27 -10.94 2.52
CA LEU A 72 2.87 -10.92 2.09
C LEU A 72 2.26 -9.51 2.20
N LEU A 73 2.53 -8.80 3.30
CA LEU A 73 2.09 -7.42 3.49
C LEU A 73 2.73 -6.49 2.45
N VAL A 74 4.04 -6.56 2.25
CA VAL A 74 4.74 -5.76 1.24
C VAL A 74 4.17 -6.04 -0.16
N ALA A 75 3.99 -7.31 -0.52
CA ALA A 75 3.42 -7.72 -1.80
C ALA A 75 2.00 -7.18 -2.00
N ALA A 76 1.16 -7.21 -0.96
CA ALA A 76 -0.21 -6.69 -1.05
C ALA A 76 -0.25 -5.20 -1.40
N TYR A 77 0.65 -4.39 -0.83
CA TYR A 77 0.75 -2.95 -1.12
C TYR A 77 1.50 -2.65 -2.42
N ALA A 78 2.48 -3.46 -2.80
CA ALA A 78 3.18 -3.33 -4.08
C ALA A 78 2.31 -3.71 -5.28
N ALA A 79 1.36 -4.63 -5.10
CA ALA A 79 0.42 -5.08 -6.12
C ALA A 79 -0.73 -4.11 -6.38
N ASP A 80 -0.62 -2.84 -5.98
CA ASP A 80 -1.64 -1.83 -6.27
C ASP A 80 -1.83 -1.68 -7.79
N GLU A 81 -3.04 -2.03 -8.26
CA GLU A 81 -3.48 -1.93 -9.65
C GLU A 81 -3.83 -0.49 -10.06
N GLY A 82 -3.76 0.47 -9.14
CA GLY A 82 -3.83 1.89 -9.45
C GLY A 82 -2.69 2.38 -10.34
N ASP A 83 -2.71 3.66 -10.66
CA ASP A 83 -1.57 4.30 -11.32
C ASP A 83 -0.32 4.32 -10.42
N GLU A 84 0.81 4.70 -10.99
CA GLU A 84 2.09 4.72 -10.29
C GLU A 84 2.04 5.58 -9.03
N GLU A 85 1.33 6.71 -9.06
CA GLU A 85 1.15 7.59 -7.90
C GLU A 85 0.37 6.89 -6.78
N ALA A 86 -0.74 6.22 -7.11
CA ALA A 86 -1.53 5.46 -6.16
C ALA A 86 -0.70 4.33 -5.51
N ARG A 87 0.15 3.65 -6.28
CA ARG A 87 1.06 2.63 -5.74
C ARG A 87 2.09 3.22 -4.78
N LEU A 88 2.67 4.37 -5.09
CA LEU A 88 3.58 5.07 -4.18
C LEU A 88 2.87 5.50 -2.89
N ALA A 89 1.64 5.99 -2.99
CA ALA A 89 0.83 6.33 -1.83
C ALA A 89 0.53 5.10 -0.96
N ALA A 90 0.21 3.96 -1.56
CA ALA A 90 0.01 2.70 -0.86
C ALA A 90 1.28 2.27 -0.10
N LEU A 91 2.45 2.30 -0.74
CA LEU A 91 3.72 1.98 -0.09
C LEU A 91 4.06 2.95 1.05
N SER A 92 3.77 4.25 0.88
CA SER A 92 3.90 5.24 1.96
C SER A 92 2.99 4.93 3.14
N ASP A 93 1.72 4.59 2.89
CA ASP A 93 0.78 4.18 3.94
C ASP A 93 1.29 2.93 4.68
N LEU A 94 1.91 1.96 3.98
CA LEU A 94 2.52 0.78 4.60
C LEU A 94 3.73 1.13 5.47
N VAL A 95 4.59 2.07 5.04
CA VAL A 95 5.73 2.55 5.85
C VAL A 95 5.24 3.12 7.17
N ASP A 96 4.18 3.93 7.15
CA ASP A 96 3.60 4.49 8.37
C ASP A 96 2.95 3.43 9.26
N LEU A 97 2.22 2.49 8.65
CA LEU A 97 1.63 1.35 9.37
C LEU A 97 2.69 0.51 10.09
N ALA A 98 3.76 0.15 9.37
CA ALA A 98 4.87 -0.63 9.91
C ALA A 98 5.60 0.12 11.04
N ARG A 99 5.70 1.45 10.95
CA ARG A 99 6.22 2.29 12.03
C ARG A 99 5.34 2.23 13.28
N TYR A 100 4.01 2.24 13.15
CA TYR A 100 3.11 2.14 14.31
C TYR A 100 3.10 0.75 14.96
N LEU A 101 3.39 -0.30 14.18
CA LEU A 101 3.43 -1.68 14.65
C LEU A 101 4.82 -2.13 15.16
N ASP A 102 5.80 -1.22 15.17
CA ASP A 102 7.20 -1.52 15.50
C ASP A 102 7.75 -2.71 14.69
N ARG A 103 7.58 -2.66 13.35
CA ARG A 103 8.04 -3.68 12.40
C ARG A 103 9.07 -3.10 11.41
N PRO A 104 10.34 -2.96 11.84
CA PRO A 104 11.38 -2.33 11.01
C PRO A 104 11.60 -3.07 9.68
N GLU A 105 11.51 -4.40 9.66
CA GLU A 105 11.67 -5.22 8.46
C GLU A 105 10.65 -4.90 7.35
N VAL A 106 9.38 -4.71 7.71
CA VAL A 106 8.32 -4.32 6.76
C VAL A 106 8.54 -2.87 6.30
N LYS A 107 8.89 -1.99 7.25
CA LYS A 107 9.13 -0.57 6.97
C LYS A 107 10.27 -0.39 5.98
N ASP A 108 11.39 -1.08 6.19
CA ASP A 108 12.58 -0.94 5.36
C ASP A 108 12.33 -1.47 3.95
N ALA A 109 11.70 -2.64 3.82
CA ALA A 109 11.31 -3.20 2.52
C ALA A 109 10.33 -2.30 1.75
N ALA A 110 9.30 -1.77 2.43
CA ALA A 110 8.36 -0.84 1.81
C ALA A 110 9.02 0.48 1.38
N MET A 111 9.94 1.00 2.18
CA MET A 111 10.69 2.22 1.87
C MET A 111 11.65 2.02 0.68
N GLU A 112 12.28 0.85 0.55
CA GLU A 112 13.12 0.52 -0.60
C GLU A 112 12.31 0.54 -1.90
N LEU A 113 11.18 -0.18 -1.93
CA LEU A 113 10.27 -0.18 -3.09
C LEU A 113 9.70 1.21 -3.40
N LEU A 114 9.35 1.97 -2.36
CA LEU A 114 8.84 3.34 -2.51
C LEU A 114 9.87 4.25 -3.15
N ARG A 115 11.15 4.16 -2.75
CA ARG A 115 12.24 4.96 -3.33
C ARG A 115 12.52 4.58 -4.77
N GLU A 116 12.60 3.27 -5.06
CA GLU A 116 12.84 2.78 -6.43
C GLU A 116 11.68 3.19 -7.37
N GLY A 117 10.44 3.00 -6.92
CA GLY A 117 9.25 3.41 -7.65
C GLY A 117 9.20 4.92 -7.86
N ALA A 118 9.46 5.71 -6.81
CA ALA A 118 9.47 7.18 -6.88
C ALA A 118 10.50 7.68 -7.90
N ARG A 119 11.71 7.11 -7.88
CA ARG A 119 12.78 7.42 -8.82
C ARG A 119 12.34 7.14 -10.26
N THR A 120 11.86 5.93 -10.52
CA THR A 120 11.39 5.51 -11.85
C THR A 120 10.27 6.41 -12.34
N TRP A 121 9.30 6.71 -11.47
CA TRP A 121 8.17 7.57 -11.77
C TRP A 121 8.57 9.00 -12.11
N VAL A 122 9.50 9.61 -11.37
CA VAL A 122 9.97 10.97 -11.67
C VAL A 122 10.80 10.99 -12.96
N LEU A 123 11.65 9.99 -13.20
CA LEU A 123 12.48 9.88 -14.42
C LEU A 123 11.64 9.75 -15.70
N ALA A 124 10.48 9.09 -15.61
CA ALA A 124 9.56 8.94 -16.73
C ALA A 124 8.82 10.24 -17.11
N ALA A 125 8.92 11.30 -16.28
CA ALA A 125 8.23 12.56 -16.50
C ALA A 125 8.98 13.51 -17.43
N ASP A 126 8.21 14.27 -18.23
CA ASP A 126 8.73 15.43 -18.93
C ASP A 126 9.05 16.59 -17.98
N GLU A 127 9.70 17.64 -18.51
CA GLU A 127 10.11 18.81 -17.73
C GLU A 127 8.92 19.53 -17.06
N GLY A 128 7.74 19.50 -17.68
CA GLY A 128 6.53 20.13 -17.16
C GLY A 128 5.97 19.41 -15.94
N GLU A 129 6.05 18.07 -15.92
CA GLU A 129 5.49 17.24 -14.85
C GLU A 129 6.48 16.93 -13.72
N ARG A 130 7.80 16.99 -13.96
CA ARG A 130 8.83 16.65 -12.95
C ARG A 130 8.66 17.39 -11.64
N ARG A 131 8.34 18.69 -11.68
CA ARG A 131 8.14 19.50 -10.47
C ARG A 131 6.97 19.01 -9.63
N TYR A 132 5.89 18.57 -10.28
CA TYR A 132 4.74 17.97 -9.59
C TYR A 132 5.15 16.66 -8.93
N ARG A 133 5.76 15.73 -9.69
CA ARG A 133 6.13 14.41 -9.17
C ARG A 133 7.13 14.49 -8.03
N LEU A 134 8.16 15.34 -8.12
CA LEU A 134 9.10 15.58 -7.01
C LEU A 134 8.41 16.09 -5.75
N ARG A 135 7.41 16.97 -5.88
CA ARG A 135 6.62 17.45 -4.74
C ARG A 135 5.77 16.33 -4.13
N THR A 136 5.17 15.48 -4.96
CA THR A 136 4.42 14.31 -4.50
C THR A 136 5.34 13.35 -3.76
N VAL A 137 6.51 13.02 -4.31
CA VAL A 137 7.52 12.17 -3.65
C VAL A 137 7.94 12.75 -2.29
N GLN A 138 8.21 14.07 -2.22
CA GLN A 138 8.53 14.74 -0.96
C GLN A 138 7.41 14.56 0.09
N SER A 139 6.14 14.59 -0.33
CA SER A 139 4.99 14.42 0.57
C SER A 139 4.78 12.97 1.04
N LEU A 140 5.15 11.99 0.22
CA LEU A 140 5.02 10.56 0.51
C LEU A 140 6.25 9.98 1.24
N THR A 141 7.39 10.68 1.21
CA THR A 141 8.65 10.20 1.77
C THR A 141 9.28 11.25 2.69
N THR A 142 10.36 11.86 2.25
CA THR A 142 11.08 12.94 2.92
C THR A 142 11.64 13.90 1.88
N VAL A 143 12.02 15.10 2.33
CA VAL A 143 12.77 16.07 1.51
C VAL A 143 14.05 15.47 0.95
N ALA A 144 14.80 14.73 1.77
CA ALA A 144 16.09 14.15 1.37
C ALA A 144 15.95 13.20 0.17
N VAL A 145 14.93 12.34 0.16
CA VAL A 145 14.68 11.41 -0.96
C VAL A 145 14.33 12.19 -2.24
N ALA A 146 13.50 13.22 -2.14
CA ALA A 146 13.14 14.03 -3.31
C ALA A 146 14.34 14.82 -3.86
N ASP A 147 15.19 15.36 -2.97
CA ASP A 147 16.41 16.06 -3.33
C ASP A 147 17.43 15.10 -3.98
N GLU A 148 17.62 13.89 -3.46
CA GLU A 148 18.49 12.86 -4.07
C GLU A 148 18.06 12.52 -5.50
N ILE A 149 16.76 12.35 -5.75
CA ILE A 149 16.22 12.10 -7.09
C ILE A 149 16.46 13.29 -8.01
N ARG A 150 16.26 14.53 -7.53
CA ARG A 150 16.55 15.74 -8.30
C ARG A 150 18.03 15.83 -8.67
N ASP A 151 18.92 15.61 -7.72
CA ASP A 151 20.36 15.71 -7.92
C ASP A 151 20.88 14.59 -8.86
N GLU A 152 20.19 13.45 -8.94
CA GLU A 152 20.44 12.43 -9.97
C GLU A 152 19.99 12.86 -11.36
N LEU A 153 18.82 13.49 -11.49
CA LEU A 153 18.31 14.01 -12.75
C LEU A 153 19.26 15.06 -13.33
N ASP A 154 19.74 15.97 -12.49
CA ASP A 154 20.65 17.04 -12.89
C ASP A 154 22.02 16.50 -13.33
N ARG A 155 22.43 15.31 -12.88
CA ARG A 155 23.68 14.65 -13.31
C ARG A 155 23.57 13.89 -14.63
N GLN A 156 22.36 13.58 -15.09
CA GLN A 156 22.12 12.85 -16.35
C GLN A 156 21.96 13.78 -17.55
N HIS A 157 21.80 15.09 -17.30
CA HIS A 157 21.67 16.15 -18.29
C HIS A 157 22.96 16.97 -18.39
#